data_AF-A0A9D7ARE0-F1
#
_entry.id   AF-A0A9D7ARE0-F1
#
_cell.length_a   1.000
_cell.length_b   1.000
_cell.length_c   1.000
_cell.angle_alpha   90.00
_cell.angle_beta   90.00
_cell.angle_gamma   90.00
#
_symmetry.space_group_name_H-M   'P 1'
#
loop_
_entity.id
_entity.type
_entity.pdbx_description
1 polymer ?
#
loop_
_entity_poly.entity_id
_entity_poly.type
_entity_poly.pdbx_seq_one_letter_code
_entity_poly.pdbx_strand_id
1 'polypeptide(L)' 'MNDAQLKARDAGRDMGAELLQAVRELPARKTTFEFLADGNLRRTVLRADGSAERQSVLVAPYEVCSNR' A
#
# COMPACT_ATOMS: atom_id res chain seq x y z
N MET A 1 26.76 4.05 4.58
CA MET A 1 26.32 5.41 4.96
C MET A 1 26.26 5.44 6.48
N ASN A 2 26.93 6.39 7.13
CA ASN A 2 26.92 6.53 8.59
C ASN A 2 25.98 7.67 9.03
N ASP A 3 25.77 7.80 10.33
CA ASP A 3 24.83 8.76 10.93
C ASP A 3 25.15 10.22 10.54
N ALA A 4 26.43 10.58 10.47
CA ALA A 4 26.88 11.89 10.05
C ALA A 4 26.54 12.18 8.58
N GLN A 5 26.67 11.18 7.71
CA GLN A 5 26.32 11.28 6.30
C GLN A 5 24.80 11.39 6.08
N LEU A 6 23.99 10.71 6.91
CA LEU A 6 22.52 10.86 6.89
C LEU A 6 22.11 12.27 7.31
N LYS A 7 22.65 12.77 8.41
CA LYS A 7 22.37 14.13 8.90
C LYS A 7 22.80 15.20 7.90
N ALA A 8 23.95 15.04 7.26
CA ALA A 8 24.42 15.97 6.22
C ALA A 8 23.53 15.96 4.97
N ARG A 9 23.03 14.78 4.56
CA ARG A 9 22.06 14.65 3.45
C ARG A 9 20.73 15.34 3.77
N ASP A 10 20.28 15.22 5.02
CA ASP A 10 18.97 15.74 5.44
C ASP A 10 19.03 17.20 5.92
N ALA A 11 20.24 17.73 6.16
CA ALA A 11 20.45 19.13 6.49
C ALA A 11 20.07 20.02 5.29
N GLY A 12 18.93 20.71 5.41
CA GLY A 12 18.38 21.57 4.36
C GLY A 12 17.21 20.97 3.58
N ARG A 13 16.81 19.73 3.89
CA ARG A 13 15.59 19.13 3.35
C ARG A 13 14.39 19.47 4.22
N ASP A 14 13.32 19.94 3.60
CA ASP A 14 12.02 19.99 4.25
C ASP A 14 11.37 18.61 4.18
N MET A 15 11.80 17.72 5.08
CA MET A 15 11.27 16.37 5.16
C MET A 15 9.74 16.35 5.37
N GLY A 16 9.18 17.38 6.02
CA GLY A 16 7.74 17.50 6.22
C GLY A 16 6.99 17.76 4.93
N ALA A 17 7.47 18.72 4.12
CA ALA A 17 6.91 19.01 2.81
C ALA A 17 7.05 17.84 1.84
N GLU A 18 8.21 17.17 1.84
CA GLU A 18 8.45 15.99 1.00
C GLU A 18 7.51 14.82 1.35
N LEU A 19 7.32 14.53 2.64
CA LEU A 19 6.38 13.49 3.08
C LEU A 19 4.94 13.84 2.75
N LEU A 20 4.53 15.10 2.94
CA LEU A 20 3.19 15.55 2.61
C LEU A 20 2.93 15.42 1.09
N GLN A 21 3.90 15.78 0.26
CA GLN A 21 3.80 15.63 -1.19
C GLN A 21 3.70 14.15 -1.58
N ALA A 22 4.54 13.29 -1.00
CA ALA A 22 4.47 11.85 -1.25
C ALA A 22 3.10 11.26 -0.87
N VAL A 23 2.53 11.67 0.27
CA VAL A 23 1.19 11.23 0.69
C VAL A 23 0.09 11.71 -0.25
N ARG A 24 0.21 12.93 -0.78
CA ARG A 24 -0.75 13.46 -1.78
C ARG A 24 -0.70 12.69 -3.11
N GLU A 25 0.46 12.14 -3.46
CA GLU A 25 0.66 11.33 -4.66
C GLU A 25 0.22 9.87 -4.47
N LEU A 26 -0.01 9.42 -3.23
CA LEU A 26 -0.53 8.08 -2.99
C LEU A 26 -1.97 7.98 -3.52
N PRO A 27 -2.26 7.02 -4.42
CA PRO A 27 -3.61 6.82 -4.89
C PRO A 27 -4.48 6.37 -3.72
N ALA A 28 -5.59 7.09 -3.49
CA ALA A 28 -6.59 6.63 -2.55
C ALA A 28 -7.20 5.31 -3.05
N ARG A 29 -6.86 4.22 -2.37
CA ARG A 29 -7.32 2.87 -2.68
C ARG A 29 -8.01 2.27 -1.47
N LYS A 30 -9.12 1.57 -1.71
CA LYS A 30 -9.84 0.82 -0.67
C LYS A 30 -9.80 -0.65 -1.02
N THR A 31 -9.33 -1.49 -0.11
CA THR A 31 -9.37 -2.96 -0.29
C THR A 31 -10.51 -3.53 0.53
N THR A 32 -11.38 -4.33 -0.09
CA THR A 32 -12.44 -5.09 0.58
C THR A 32 -12.19 -6.59 0.45
N PHE A 33 -12.73 -7.34 1.40
CA PHE A 33 -12.60 -8.78 1.48
C PHE A 33 -13.97 -9.40 1.75
N GLU A 34 -14.33 -10.42 0.98
CA GLU A 34 -15.61 -11.11 1.09
C GLU A 34 -15.37 -12.62 1.04
N PHE A 35 -15.98 -13.36 1.98
CA PHE A 35 -15.99 -14.82 1.92
C PHE A 35 -16.94 -15.29 0.83
N LEU A 36 -16.48 -16.26 0.06
CA LEU A 36 -17.27 -16.94 -0.96
C LEU A 36 -17.85 -18.24 -0.39
N ALA A 37 -18.93 -18.72 -1.02
CA ALA A 37 -19.65 -19.93 -0.57
C ALA A 37 -18.80 -21.21 -0.65
N ASP A 38 -17.75 -21.20 -1.46
CA ASP A 38 -16.78 -22.29 -1.63
C ASP A 38 -15.64 -22.24 -0.58
N GLY A 39 -15.68 -21.29 0.36
CA GLY A 39 -14.68 -21.10 1.40
C GLY A 39 -13.47 -20.25 0.98
N ASN A 40 -13.42 -19.79 -0.28
CA ASN A 40 -12.38 -18.87 -0.74
C ASN A 40 -12.68 -17.42 -0.35
N LEU A 41 -11.68 -16.54 -0.50
CA LEU A 41 -11.82 -15.13 -0.14
C LEU A 41 -11.63 -14.23 -1.36
N ARG A 42 -12.63 -13.42 -1.68
CA ARG A 42 -12.55 -12.43 -2.75
C ARG A 42 -11.98 -11.13 -2.21
N ARG A 43 -10.80 -10.74 -2.70
CA ARG A 43 -10.21 -9.42 -2.48
C ARG A 43 -10.56 -8.50 -3.65
N THR A 44 -11.11 -7.33 -3.35
CA THR A 44 -11.37 -6.28 -4.34
C THR A 44 -10.63 -5.00 -3.94
N VAL A 45 -9.79 -4.47 -4.84
CA VAL A 45 -9.14 -3.17 -4.70
C VAL A 45 -9.97 -2.17 -5.50
N LEU A 46 -10.46 -1.15 -4.82
CA LEU A 46 -11.25 -0.05 -5.37
C LEU A 46 -10.38 1.19 -5.49
N ARG A 47 -10.57 1.95 -6.57
CA ARG A 47 -10.07 3.31 -6.71
C ARG A 47 -10.86 4.28 -5.83
N ALA A 48 -10.37 5.52 -5.76
CA ALA A 48 -11.02 6.60 -5.01
C ALA A 48 -12.45 6.89 -5.46
N ASP A 49 -12.76 6.69 -6.75
CA ASP A 49 -14.09 6.86 -7.33
C ASP A 49 -15.04 5.66 -7.07
N GLY A 50 -14.57 4.64 -6.34
CA GLY A 50 -15.32 3.42 -6.06
C GLY A 50 -15.30 2.38 -7.17
N SER A 51 -14.66 2.66 -8.32
CA SER A 51 -14.48 1.67 -9.39
C SER A 51 -13.51 0.58 -8.97
N ALA A 52 -13.75 -0.66 -9.41
CA ALA A 52 -12.81 -1.74 -9.18
C ALA A 52 -11.53 -1.54 -10.01
N GLU A 53 -10.39 -1.49 -9.33
CA GLU A 53 -9.06 -1.52 -9.95
C GLU A 53 -8.62 -2.96 -10.20
N ARG A 54 -8.81 -3.84 -9.21
CA ARG A 54 -8.40 -5.24 -9.29
C ARG A 54 -9.28 -6.12 -8.42
N GLN A 55 -9.57 -7.32 -8.91
CA GLN A 55 -10.24 -8.36 -8.14
C GLN A 55 -9.44 -9.66 -8.22
N SER A 56 -9.36 -10.38 -7.10
CA SER A 56 -8.67 -11.68 -7.01
C SER A 56 -9.34 -12.58 -6.00
N VAL A 57 -9.47 -13.86 -6.32
CA VAL A 57 -9.89 -14.90 -5.38
C VAL A 57 -8.64 -15.49 -4.73
N LEU A 58 -8.60 -15.51 -3.40
CA LEU A 58 -7.53 -16.07 -2.60
C LEU A 58 -7.96 -17.48 -2.15
N VAL A 59 -7.19 -18.48 -2.57
CA VAL A 59 -7.39 -19.90 -2.27
C VAL A 59 -6.34 -20.32 -1.22
N ALA A 60 -6.76 -21.06 -0.19
CA ALA A 60 -5.89 -21.46 0.94
C ALA A 60 -4.92 -22.62 0.59
N PRO A 61 -3.80 -22.81 1.36
CA PRO A 61 -3.36 -22.04 2.51
C PRO A 61 -2.49 -20.87 2.03
N TYR A 62 -2.92 -19.64 2.30
CA TYR A 62 -2.18 -18.46 1.87
C TYR A 62 -0.89 -18.34 2.69
N GLU A 63 0.27 -18.57 2.07
CA GLU A 63 1.48 -17.88 2.51
C GLU A 63 1.20 -16.39 2.31
N VAL A 64 1.00 -15.67 3.41
CA VAL A 64 0.96 -14.21 3.38
C VAL A 64 2.23 -13.77 2.65
N CYS A 65 2.10 -13.19 1.46
CA CYS A 65 3.23 -12.68 0.70
C CYS A 65 4.08 -11.82 1.64
N SER A 66 5.20 -12.39 2.08
CA SER A 66 6.23 -11.69 2.81
C SER A 66 6.80 -10.68 1.84
N ASN A 67 6.53 -9.40 2.06
CA ASN A 67 7.22 -8.33 1.35
C ASN A 67 8.72 -8.49 1.64
N ARG A 68 9.45 -9.05 0.69
CA ARG A 68 10.91 -9.01 0.64
C ARG A 68 11.34 -8.38 -0.68
#